data_AF-A0A7X8DDS6-F1
#
_entry.id   AF-A0A7X8DDS6-F1
#
_cell.length_a   1.000
_cell.length_b   1.000
_cell.length_c   1.000
_cell.angle_alpha   90.00
_cell.angle_beta   90.00
_cell.angle_gamma   90.00
#
_symmetry.space_group_name_H-M   'P 1'
#
loop_
_entity.id
_entity.type
_entity.pdbx_description
1 polymer ?
#
loop_
_entity_poly.entity_id
_entity_poly.type
_entity_poly.pdbx_seq_one_letter_code
_entity_poly.pdbx_strand_id
1 'polypeptide(L)'
;MANKRFYWLKLKEDFFQDRKMKALRKKENGGTLILIYLKLLLSCLKNDGFFYYENLTDNYIEEIALEIDENYKDVELAIDFLVKNNLIEVGKNENRLLLTELPNMTGSETDSARRMRNLRERNDAFEELKVSQSDVLPSQSDDNKQAETSENTEMTAFDGFLKSI
;
A
#
# COMPACT_ATOMS: atom_id res chain seq x y z
N MET A 1 -3.73 22.92 13.05
CA MET A 1 -2.87 22.24 12.06
C MET A 1 -3.77 21.39 11.19
N ALA A 2 -3.80 21.61 9.87
CA ALA A 2 -4.57 20.75 8.98
C ALA A 2 -3.94 19.35 8.96
N ASN A 3 -4.70 18.32 9.32
CA ASN A 3 -4.24 16.94 9.23
C ASN A 3 -4.00 16.59 7.75
N LYS A 4 -2.74 16.33 7.37
CA LYS A 4 -2.42 15.90 6.01
C LYS A 4 -2.89 14.46 5.84
N ARG A 5 -3.61 14.20 4.76
CA ARG A 5 -4.02 12.85 4.34
C ARG A 5 -3.18 12.41 3.15
N PHE A 6 -2.76 11.15 3.17
CA PHE A 6 -2.11 10.50 2.04
C PHE A 6 -3.09 9.55 1.37
N TYR A 7 -3.02 9.51 0.04
CA TYR A 7 -3.83 8.65 -0.81
C TYR A 7 -2.89 7.74 -1.59
N TRP A 8 -3.31 6.49 -1.78
CA TRP A 8 -2.63 5.55 -2.66
C TRP A 8 -3.66 4.79 -3.49
N LEU A 9 -3.24 4.42 -4.68
CA LEU A 9 -3.95 3.50 -5.55
C LEU A 9 -3.43 2.08 -5.27
N LYS A 10 -4.32 1.18 -4.87
CA LYS A 10 -4.05 -0.24 -4.65
C LYS A 10 -4.62 -1.03 -5.83
N LEU A 11 -3.73 -1.58 -6.65
CA LEU A 11 -4.12 -2.50 -7.72
C LEU A 11 -4.23 -3.91 -7.15
N LYS A 12 -5.27 -4.65 -7.59
CA LYS A 12 -5.37 -6.08 -7.31
C LYS A 12 -4.29 -6.84 -8.10
N GLU A 13 -3.84 -7.97 -7.56
CA GLU A 13 -2.85 -8.83 -8.24
C GLU A 13 -3.31 -9.28 -9.63
N ASP A 14 -4.62 -9.42 -9.81
CA ASP A 14 -5.28 -9.86 -11.02
C ASP A 14 -5.79 -8.70 -11.90
N PHE A 15 -5.44 -7.45 -11.60
CA PHE A 15 -5.87 -6.26 -12.36
C PHE A 15 -5.66 -6.45 -13.87
N PHE A 16 -4.49 -6.93 -14.26
CA PHE A 16 -4.10 -7.18 -15.64
C PHE A 16 -4.67 -8.48 -16.23
N GLN A 17 -5.31 -9.30 -15.40
CA GLN A 17 -6.02 -10.51 -15.79
C GLN A 17 -7.50 -10.26 -16.08
N ASP A 18 -8.06 -9.15 -15.60
CA ASP A 18 -9.41 -8.69 -15.93
C ASP A 18 -9.60 -8.65 -17.45
N ARG A 19 -10.75 -9.16 -17.91
CA ARG A 19 -11.14 -9.19 -19.32
C ARG A 19 -11.16 -7.78 -19.92
N LYS A 20 -11.62 -6.77 -19.17
CA LYS A 20 -11.63 -5.36 -19.60
C LYS A 20 -10.21 -4.86 -19.83
N MET A 21 -9.29 -5.11 -18.89
CA MET A 21 -7.89 -4.68 -19.00
C MET A 21 -7.16 -5.42 -20.12
N LYS A 22 -7.40 -6.71 -20.29
CA LYS A 22 -6.89 -7.49 -21.43
C LYS A 22 -7.41 -6.95 -22.76
N ALA A 23 -8.69 -6.59 -22.85
CA ALA A 23 -9.30 -6.05 -24.06
C ALA A 23 -8.74 -4.65 -24.40
N LEU A 24 -8.55 -3.79 -23.39
CA LEU A 24 -7.97 -2.46 -23.56
C LEU A 24 -6.54 -2.55 -24.11
N ARG A 25 -5.70 -3.42 -23.54
CA ARG A 25 -4.32 -3.62 -24.00
C ARG A 25 -4.18 -4.19 -25.40
N LYS A 26 -5.21 -4.84 -25.94
CA LYS A 26 -5.20 -5.38 -27.30
C LYS A 26 -5.49 -4.32 -28.38
N LYS A 27 -5.94 -3.13 -27.98
CA LYS A 27 -6.11 -2.00 -28.89
C LYS A 27 -4.75 -1.46 -29.34
N GLU A 28 -4.78 -0.69 -30.42
CA GLU A 28 -3.66 0.18 -30.77
C GLU A 28 -3.32 1.09 -29.59
N ASN A 29 -2.02 1.29 -29.34
CA ASN A 29 -1.51 2.02 -28.18
C ASN A 29 -2.03 1.50 -26.83
N GLY A 30 -2.42 0.24 -26.72
CA GLY A 30 -3.05 -0.32 -25.51
C GLY A 30 -2.25 -0.15 -24.21
N GLY A 31 -0.93 -0.02 -24.28
CA GLY A 31 -0.09 0.35 -23.13
C GLY A 31 -0.36 1.79 -22.64
N THR A 32 -0.38 2.75 -23.58
CA THR A 32 -0.73 4.15 -23.31
C THR A 32 -2.16 4.27 -22.78
N LEU A 33 -3.12 3.54 -23.34
CA LEU A 33 -4.51 3.57 -22.87
C LEU A 33 -4.66 3.09 -21.42
N ILE A 34 -3.88 2.09 -21.01
CA ILE A 34 -3.83 1.67 -19.60
C ILE A 34 -3.23 2.76 -18.72
N LEU A 35 -2.15 3.40 -19.18
CA LEU A 35 -1.50 4.47 -18.45
C LEU A 35 -2.44 5.67 -18.25
N ILE A 36 -3.20 6.04 -19.28
CA ILE A 36 -4.27 7.04 -19.21
C ILE A 36 -5.29 6.67 -18.13
N TYR A 37 -5.78 5.43 -18.11
CA TYR A 37 -6.73 5.01 -17.09
C TYR A 37 -6.16 5.12 -15.66
N LEU A 38 -4.90 4.71 -15.47
CA LEU A 38 -4.23 4.83 -14.17
C LEU A 38 -4.02 6.30 -13.76
N LYS A 39 -3.64 7.17 -14.70
CA LYS A 39 -3.52 8.62 -14.46
C LYS A 39 -4.86 9.23 -14.02
N LEU A 40 -5.96 8.89 -14.70
CA LEU A 40 -7.30 9.33 -14.33
C LEU A 40 -7.70 8.87 -12.92
N LEU A 41 -7.46 7.59 -12.59
CA LEU A 41 -7.70 7.06 -11.24
C LEU A 41 -6.93 7.86 -10.18
N LEU A 42 -5.66 8.17 -10.43
CA LEU A 42 -4.81 8.95 -9.51
C LEU A 42 -5.31 10.39 -9.34
N SER A 43 -5.68 11.07 -10.42
CA SER A 43 -6.20 12.45 -10.37
C SER A 43 -7.48 12.57 -9.54
N CYS A 44 -8.29 11.51 -9.53
CA CYS A 44 -9.58 11.49 -8.82
C CYS A 44 -9.50 11.04 -7.35
N LEU A 45 -8.32 10.61 -6.86
CA LEU A 45 -8.16 10.05 -5.51
C LEU A 45 -8.61 11.01 -4.38
N LYS A 46 -8.44 12.31 -4.58
CA LYS A 46 -8.81 13.33 -3.58
C LYS A 46 -10.27 13.76 -3.64
N ASN A 47 -10.94 13.44 -4.74
CA ASN A 47 -12.24 13.95 -5.11
C ASN A 47 -13.29 12.83 -5.15
N ASP A 48 -13.12 11.78 -4.34
CA ASP A 48 -14.04 10.64 -4.24
C ASP A 48 -14.40 9.99 -5.58
N GLY A 49 -13.45 9.94 -6.52
CA GLY A 49 -13.68 9.36 -7.85
C GLY A 49 -14.17 10.34 -8.89
N PHE A 50 -14.38 11.61 -8.55
CA PHE A 50 -14.80 12.62 -9.51
C PHE A 50 -13.61 13.33 -10.17
N PHE A 51 -13.63 13.35 -11.49
CA PHE A 51 -12.84 14.27 -12.31
C PHE A 51 -13.73 15.44 -12.71
N TYR A 52 -13.31 16.67 -12.45
CA TYR A 52 -14.06 17.87 -12.85
C TYR A 52 -13.31 18.57 -13.98
N TYR A 53 -14.04 19.09 -14.96
CA TYR A 53 -13.51 19.90 -16.05
C TYR A 53 -14.28 21.23 -16.15
N GLU A 54 -13.65 22.27 -16.67
CA GLU A 54 -14.13 23.65 -16.58
C GLU A 54 -14.87 24.10 -17.85
N ASN A 55 -14.96 23.23 -18.87
CA ASN A 55 -15.45 23.59 -20.22
C ASN A 55 -14.66 24.79 -20.79
N LEU A 56 -13.35 24.80 -20.55
CA LEU A 56 -12.40 25.77 -21.12
C LEU A 56 -12.36 25.67 -22.65
N THR A 57 -12.57 24.47 -23.18
CA THR A 57 -12.72 24.22 -24.62
C THR A 57 -14.10 23.64 -24.93
N ASP A 58 -14.45 23.58 -26.21
CA ASP A 58 -15.69 22.95 -26.66
C ASP A 58 -15.69 21.42 -26.46
N ASN A 59 -14.56 20.83 -26.05
CA ASN A 59 -14.37 19.40 -25.93
C ASN A 59 -13.63 19.02 -24.65
N TYR A 60 -14.38 18.49 -23.67
CA TYR A 60 -13.85 18.03 -22.39
C TYR A 60 -12.71 17.01 -22.50
N ILE A 61 -12.59 16.28 -23.62
CA ILE A 61 -11.47 15.35 -23.86
C ILE A 61 -10.13 16.11 -23.99
N GLU A 62 -10.12 17.31 -24.57
CA GLU A 62 -8.91 18.14 -24.68
C GLU A 62 -8.44 18.61 -23.30
N GLU A 63 -9.36 19.02 -22.43
CA GLU A 63 -9.05 19.40 -21.05
C GLU A 63 -8.48 18.22 -20.25
N ILE A 64 -9.07 17.04 -20.39
CA ILE A 64 -8.55 15.83 -19.75
C ILE A 64 -7.14 15.52 -20.26
N ALA A 65 -6.93 15.58 -21.57
CA ALA A 65 -5.65 15.31 -22.20
C ALA A 65 -4.56 16.28 -21.71
N LEU A 66 -4.91 17.56 -21.54
CA LEU A 66 -4.03 18.57 -20.97
C LEU A 66 -3.69 18.25 -19.50
N GLU A 67 -4.70 17.93 -18.68
CA GLU A 67 -4.52 17.68 -17.24
C GLU A 67 -3.64 16.44 -16.97
N ILE A 68 -3.81 15.38 -17.75
CA ILE A 68 -3.04 14.14 -17.58
C ILE A 68 -1.74 14.11 -18.41
N ASP A 69 -1.47 15.15 -19.19
CA ASP A 69 -0.33 15.27 -20.09
C ASP A 69 -0.21 14.06 -21.06
N GLU A 70 -1.25 13.88 -21.88
CA GLU A 70 -1.36 12.78 -22.86
C GLU A 70 -1.92 13.26 -24.21
N ASN A 71 -1.75 12.46 -25.26
CA ASN A 71 -2.26 12.80 -26.58
C ASN A 71 -3.79 12.75 -26.64
N TYR A 72 -4.42 13.79 -27.19
CA TYR A 72 -5.87 13.88 -27.39
C TYR A 72 -6.50 12.60 -27.96
N LYS A 73 -5.92 12.02 -29.03
CA LYS A 73 -6.50 10.84 -29.71
C LYS A 73 -6.46 9.59 -28.83
N ASP A 74 -5.40 9.43 -28.06
CA ASP A 74 -5.26 8.29 -27.13
C ASP A 74 -6.23 8.46 -25.96
N VAL A 75 -6.41 9.69 -25.46
CA VAL A 75 -7.38 10.00 -24.40
C VAL A 75 -8.81 9.80 -24.88
N GLU A 76 -9.15 10.27 -26.08
CA GLU A 76 -10.44 10.04 -26.72
C GLU A 76 -10.74 8.54 -26.80
N LEU A 77 -9.81 7.75 -27.33
CA LEU A 77 -9.95 6.30 -27.46
C LEU A 77 -10.08 5.59 -26.10
N ALA A 78 -9.33 6.05 -25.09
CA ALA A 78 -9.39 5.52 -23.74
C ALA A 78 -10.75 5.81 -23.09
N ILE A 79 -11.19 7.07 -23.06
CA ILE A 79 -12.48 7.47 -22.47
C ILE A 79 -13.62 6.71 -23.12
N ASP A 80 -13.64 6.62 -24.44
CA ASP A 80 -14.64 5.86 -25.19
C ASP A 80 -14.74 4.41 -24.74
N PHE A 81 -13.60 3.75 -24.57
CA PHE A 81 -13.56 2.37 -24.10
C PHE A 81 -14.01 2.26 -22.64
N LEU A 82 -13.55 3.16 -21.78
CA LEU A 82 -13.86 3.14 -20.35
C LEU A 82 -15.35 3.34 -20.09
N VAL A 83 -15.99 4.27 -20.81
CA VAL A 83 -17.45 4.49 -20.76
C VAL A 83 -18.20 3.26 -21.24
N LYS A 84 -17.82 2.69 -22.40
CA LYS A 84 -18.45 1.47 -22.95
C LYS A 84 -18.36 0.25 -22.01
N ASN A 85 -17.38 0.23 -21.11
CA ASN A 85 -17.15 -0.86 -20.16
C ASN A 85 -17.56 -0.51 -18.71
N ASN A 86 -18.27 0.60 -18.50
CA ASN A 86 -18.73 1.10 -17.20
C ASN A 86 -17.59 1.29 -16.18
N LEU A 87 -16.39 1.64 -16.65
CA LEU A 87 -15.25 2.03 -15.81
C LEU A 87 -15.25 3.53 -15.52
N ILE A 88 -15.94 4.30 -16.37
CA ILE A 88 -16.22 5.72 -16.20
C ILE A 88 -17.69 5.97 -16.50
N GLU A 89 -18.32 6.85 -15.73
CA GLU A 89 -19.63 7.43 -16.03
C GLU A 89 -19.47 8.92 -16.33
N VAL A 90 -20.03 9.38 -17.45
CA VAL A 90 -20.05 10.80 -17.85
C VAL A 90 -21.30 11.46 -17.27
N GLY A 91 -21.12 12.52 -16.48
CA GLY A 91 -22.24 13.32 -15.99
C GLY A 91 -22.94 14.03 -17.15
N LYS A 92 -24.17 13.63 -17.47
CA LYS A 92 -24.91 14.19 -18.63
C LYS A 92 -25.16 15.70 -18.54
N ASN A 93 -25.24 16.23 -17.32
CA ASN A 93 -25.56 17.64 -17.04
C ASN A 93 -24.57 18.28 -16.05
N GLU A 94 -23.47 17.60 -15.77
CA GLU A 94 -22.52 17.99 -14.74
C GLU A 94 -21.16 17.86 -15.41
N ASN A 95 -20.34 18.91 -15.36
CA ASN A 95 -19.01 18.94 -15.98
C ASN A 95 -18.02 18.03 -15.21
N ARG A 96 -18.35 16.74 -15.12
CA ARG A 96 -17.62 15.76 -14.34
C ARG A 96 -17.75 14.35 -14.88
N LEU A 97 -16.74 13.56 -14.58
CA LEU A 97 -16.69 12.12 -14.81
C LEU A 97 -16.54 11.40 -13.47
N LEU A 98 -17.15 10.23 -13.33
CA LEU A 98 -17.00 9.36 -12.17
C LEU A 98 -16.21 8.12 -12.53
N LEU A 99 -15.11 7.88 -11.82
CA LEU A 99 -14.30 6.66 -11.90
C LEU A 99 -14.93 5.59 -10.99
N THR A 100 -15.80 4.76 -11.56
CA THR A 100 -16.70 3.85 -10.82
C THR A 100 -15.95 2.82 -9.96
N GLU A 101 -14.78 2.39 -10.40
CA GLU A 101 -13.96 1.39 -9.69
C GLU A 101 -12.98 2.01 -8.68
N LEU A 102 -12.82 3.34 -8.64
CA LEU A 102 -11.83 3.98 -7.78
C LEU A 102 -12.02 3.67 -6.29
N PRO A 103 -13.25 3.65 -5.72
CA PRO A 103 -13.45 3.30 -4.31
C PRO A 103 -12.93 1.90 -3.96
N ASN A 104 -13.00 0.96 -4.90
CA ASN A 104 -12.51 -0.41 -4.72
C ASN A 104 -10.97 -0.51 -4.80
N MET A 105 -10.32 0.53 -5.32
CA MET A 105 -8.88 0.61 -5.55
C MET A 105 -8.18 1.63 -4.63
N THR A 106 -8.91 2.33 -3.75
CA THR A 106 -8.35 3.40 -2.92
C THR A 106 -8.20 2.99 -1.46
N GLY A 107 -7.08 3.38 -0.86
CA GLY A 107 -6.94 3.41 0.61
C GLY A 107 -6.53 4.81 1.08
N SER A 108 -6.74 5.08 2.37
CA SER A 108 -6.32 6.34 2.98
C SER A 108 -5.63 6.10 4.34
N GLU A 109 -4.61 6.90 4.63
CA GLU A 109 -3.89 6.90 5.90
C GLU A 109 -3.73 8.33 6.40
N THR A 110 -3.76 8.49 7.72
CA THR A 110 -3.47 9.76 8.39
C THR A 110 -1.97 9.97 8.56
N ASP A 111 -1.53 11.22 8.72
CA ASP A 111 -0.13 11.55 9.06
C ASP A 111 0.43 10.73 10.23
N SER A 112 -0.37 10.50 11.28
CA SER A 112 0.05 9.73 12.45
C SER A 112 0.22 8.24 12.13
N ALA A 113 -0.71 7.65 11.39
CA ALA A 113 -0.61 6.27 10.96
C ALA A 113 0.59 6.07 10.02
N ARG A 114 0.83 6.99 9.08
CA ARG A 114 2.01 6.97 8.20
C ARG A 114 3.32 7.00 9.00
N ARG A 115 3.40 7.87 10.01
CA ARG A 115 4.59 7.93 10.91
C ARG A 115 4.82 6.58 11.60
N MET A 116 3.76 5.95 12.10
CA MET A 116 3.85 4.64 12.75
C MET A 116 4.24 3.53 11.76
N ARG A 117 3.71 3.54 10.54
CA ARG A 117 4.10 2.58 9.49
C ARG A 117 5.58 2.68 9.15
N ASN A 118 6.07 3.90 8.90
CA ASN A 118 7.49 4.17 8.62
C ASN A 118 8.39 3.77 9.80
N LEU A 119 7.93 3.94 11.04
CA LEU A 119 8.68 3.53 12.24
C LEU A 119 8.80 2.00 12.29
N ARG A 120 7.73 1.25 11.99
CA ARG A 120 7.75 -0.22 11.91
C ARG A 120 8.70 -0.69 10.82
N GLU A 121 8.57 -0.17 9.60
CA GLU A 121 9.46 -0.49 8.47
C GLU A 121 10.94 -0.26 8.81
N ARG A 122 11.26 0.83 9.53
CA ARG A 122 12.62 1.09 10.00
C ARG A 122 13.08 0.07 11.03
N ASN A 123 12.25 -0.22 12.02
CA ASN A 123 12.59 -1.18 13.06
C ASN A 123 12.80 -2.59 12.48
N ASP A 124 11.94 -3.01 11.55
CA ASP A 124 12.05 -4.29 10.85
C ASP A 124 13.38 -4.36 10.05
N ALA A 125 13.72 -3.29 9.32
CA ALA A 125 15.01 -3.20 8.62
C ALA A 125 16.23 -3.18 9.56
N PHE A 126 16.12 -2.57 10.75
CA PHE A 126 17.18 -2.62 11.77
C PHE A 126 17.32 -4.00 12.40
N GLU A 127 16.24 -4.76 12.57
CA GLU A 127 16.29 -6.14 13.06
C GLU A 127 16.88 -7.09 12.02
N GLU A 128 16.53 -6.95 10.74
CA GLU A 128 17.16 -7.72 9.64
C GLU A 128 18.69 -7.50 9.58
N LEU A 129 19.16 -6.27 9.81
CA LEU A 129 20.59 -5.96 9.86
C LEU A 129 21.30 -6.60 11.06
N LYS A 130 20.65 -6.74 12.22
CA LYS A 130 21.23 -7.42 13.40
C LYS A 130 21.39 -8.91 13.19
N VAL A 131 20.45 -9.55 12.50
CA VAL A 131 20.50 -11.00 12.20
C VAL A 131 21.69 -11.34 11.30
N SER A 132 22.08 -10.45 10.39
CA SER A 132 23.25 -10.65 9.52
C SER A 132 24.62 -10.57 10.20
N GLN A 133 24.71 -10.08 11.46
CA GLN A 133 25.98 -9.98 12.20
C GLN A 133 26.20 -11.09 13.25
N SER A 134 25.24 -12.01 13.45
CA SER A 134 25.35 -13.07 14.46
C SER A 134 25.92 -14.42 13.97
N ASP A 135 26.28 -14.57 12.69
CA ASP A 135 26.82 -15.82 12.13
C ASP A 135 28.36 -15.92 12.18
N VAL A 136 28.98 -15.67 13.34
CA VAL A 136 30.35 -16.15 13.61
C VAL A 136 30.47 -16.58 15.06
N LEU A 137 30.48 -17.89 15.30
CA LEU A 137 31.34 -18.60 16.28
C LEU A 137 31.07 -20.11 16.18
N PRO A 138 32.03 -20.93 15.71
CA PRO A 138 31.96 -22.37 15.89
C PRO A 138 32.31 -22.71 17.34
N SER A 139 31.42 -23.44 18.00
CA SER A 139 31.68 -24.15 19.24
C SER A 139 32.79 -25.19 19.04
N GLN A 140 33.85 -25.14 19.84
CA GLN A 140 34.67 -26.32 20.12
C GLN A 140 34.66 -26.60 21.62
N SER A 141 34.13 -27.78 21.92
CA SER A 141 34.27 -28.53 23.16
C SER A 141 35.73 -28.87 23.42
N ASP A 142 36.21 -28.72 24.64
CA ASP A 142 37.33 -29.52 25.15
C ASP A 142 37.15 -29.79 26.65
N ASP A 143 37.19 -31.08 26.98
CA ASP A 143 37.18 -31.68 28.30
C ASP A 143 38.40 -31.24 29.13
N ASN A 144 38.22 -30.95 30.42
CA ASN A 144 39.18 -31.43 31.41
C ASN A 144 38.60 -31.59 32.83
N LYS A 145 38.84 -32.76 33.41
CA LYS A 145 38.47 -33.19 34.76
C LYS A 145 39.37 -32.55 35.81
N GLN A 146 38.83 -32.28 37.00
CA GLN A 146 39.45 -32.67 38.27
C GLN A 146 38.40 -32.70 39.39
N ALA A 147 38.46 -33.78 40.17
CA ALA A 147 37.60 -34.10 41.30
C ALA A 147 38.22 -33.58 42.60
N GLU A 148 37.40 -33.25 43.60
CA GLU A 148 37.69 -33.56 45.00
C GLU A 148 36.43 -33.41 45.88
N THR A 149 36.36 -34.32 46.86
CA THR A 149 35.23 -34.76 47.68
C THR A 149 35.17 -33.99 48.99
N SER A 150 33.98 -33.75 49.57
CA SER A 150 33.70 -34.01 51.01
C SER A 150 32.27 -33.67 51.43
N GLU A 151 31.75 -34.53 52.29
CA GLU A 151 30.41 -34.61 52.87
C GLU A 151 30.15 -33.57 53.98
N ASN A 152 28.85 -33.37 54.30
CA ASN A 152 28.24 -33.14 55.63
C ASN A 152 26.79 -32.65 55.37
N THR A 153 25.73 -33.48 55.36
CA THR A 153 25.03 -34.19 56.46
C THR A 153 24.41 -33.27 57.52
N GLU A 154 23.07 -33.24 57.47
CA GLU A 154 22.08 -33.06 58.55
C GLU A 154 22.02 -31.74 59.35
N MET A 155 20.82 -31.13 59.42
CA MET A 155 19.92 -31.03 60.61
C MET A 155 19.85 -29.53 60.97
N THR A 156 18.74 -28.85 61.27
CA THR A 156 17.47 -29.18 61.93
C THR A 156 16.44 -28.07 61.63
N ALA A 157 15.17 -28.46 61.66
CA ALA A 157 14.03 -27.56 61.81
C ALA A 157 14.03 -26.81 63.16
N PHE A 158 13.58 -25.55 63.17
CA PHE A 158 12.78 -24.93 64.25
C PHE A 158 12.22 -23.60 63.68
N ASP A 159 10.93 -23.54 63.33
CA ASP A 159 9.84 -23.02 64.17
C ASP A 159 9.95 -21.48 64.36
N GLY A 160 8.95 -20.63 64.11
CA GLY A 160 7.53 -20.77 63.88
C GLY A 160 6.89 -19.39 64.13
N PHE A 161 5.61 -19.25 63.74
CA PHE A 161 4.62 -18.38 64.40
C PHE A 161 4.84 -16.84 64.28
N LEU A 162 4.10 -16.11 63.45
CA LEU A 162 2.69 -15.78 63.67
C LEU A 162 2.06 -15.16 62.41
N LYS A 163 1.00 -15.82 61.91
CA LYS A 163 -0.04 -15.26 61.04
C LYS A 163 -1.36 -15.55 61.75
N SER A 164 -2.23 -14.54 61.87
CA SER A 164 -3.61 -14.57 62.40
C SER A 164 -3.77 -14.55 63.94
N ILE A 165 -3.95 -13.35 64.50
CA ILE A 165 -5.23 -12.80 65.02
C ILE A 165 -5.12 -11.27 65.01
#